data_AF-A0A6J8DXR4-F1
#
_entry.id   AF-A0A6J8DXR4-F1
#
_cell.length_a   1.000
_cell.length_b   1.000
_cell.length_c   1.000
_cell.angle_alpha   90.00
_cell.angle_beta   90.00
_cell.angle_gamma   90.00
#
_symmetry.space_group_name_H-M   'P 1'
#
loop_
_entity.id
_entity.type
_entity.pdbx_description
1 polymer ?
#
loop_
_entity_poly.entity_id
_entity_poly.type
_entity_poly.pdbx_seq_one_letter_code
_entity_poly.pdbx_strand_id
1 'polypeptide(L)'
;MTLQQGQVGGAQHIHSGDSVNYICLPNDPEAGNPLKSHNNYAYLYGGEYEIFPYNQPQGIRAGIAQHDVACAACLAKGKTSSIMIPGRKTCYKGWTKAYEGILMAGFKNHAAASEYACVDKATEAIAGGSKDENAKLFYPVKTVCGSLKCPPYKQDTDVLCVVCTK
;
A
#
# COMPACT_ATOMS: atom_id res chain seq x y z
N MET A 1 -18.95 3.21 2.91
CA MET A 1 -19.63 2.42 1.85
C MET A 1 -18.61 2.20 0.76
N THR A 2 -18.37 0.94 0.37
CA THR A 2 -17.46 0.61 -0.72
C THR A 2 -18.07 1.08 -2.02
N LEU A 3 -17.34 1.92 -2.77
CA LEU A 3 -17.75 2.39 -4.08
C LEU A 3 -17.28 1.42 -5.16
N GLN A 4 -16.04 0.95 -5.02
CA GLN A 4 -15.36 0.12 -6.00
C GLN A 4 -14.44 -0.86 -5.26
N GLN A 5 -14.44 -2.12 -5.69
CA GLN A 5 -13.41 -3.11 -5.36
C GLN A 5 -12.48 -3.26 -6.55
N GLY A 6 -11.23 -3.62 -6.26
CA GLY A 6 -10.19 -3.56 -7.26
C GLY A 6 -8.91 -4.26 -6.86
N GLN A 7 -7.91 -4.02 -7.71
CA GLN A 7 -6.53 -4.42 -7.50
C GLN A 7 -5.63 -3.20 -7.43
N VAL A 8 -4.57 -3.27 -6.63
CA VAL A 8 -3.56 -2.21 -6.64
C VAL A 8 -2.82 -2.23 -7.97
N GLY A 9 -2.50 -1.04 -8.47
CA GLY A 9 -1.50 -0.87 -9.51
C GLY A 9 -0.49 0.23 -9.21
N GLY A 10 0.59 0.24 -9.99
CA GLY A 10 1.64 1.25 -9.95
C GLY A 10 2.84 0.90 -10.84
N ALA A 11 3.97 1.55 -10.60
CA ALA A 11 5.23 1.27 -11.30
C ALA A 11 5.90 -0.04 -10.86
N GLN A 12 6.65 -0.67 -11.77
CA GLN A 12 7.58 -1.74 -11.43
C GLN A 12 8.72 -1.21 -10.56
N HIS A 13 9.19 -2.03 -9.62
CA HIS A 13 10.22 -1.67 -8.65
C HIS A 13 11.57 -1.17 -9.23
N ILE A 14 11.90 -1.45 -10.50
CA ILE A 14 13.15 -0.97 -11.14
C ILE A 14 12.97 0.29 -11.99
N HIS A 15 11.74 0.72 -12.27
CA HIS A 15 11.47 1.86 -13.15
C HIS A 15 11.44 3.18 -12.37
N SER A 16 12.58 3.85 -12.28
CA SER A 16 12.72 5.11 -11.53
C SER A 16 11.97 6.31 -12.11
N GLY A 17 11.61 6.25 -13.41
CA GLY A 17 10.86 7.32 -14.10
C GLY A 17 9.34 7.16 -14.06
N ASP A 18 8.83 6.00 -13.65
CA ASP A 18 7.38 5.72 -13.57
C ASP A 18 6.77 6.30 -12.27
N SER A 19 5.51 5.97 -12.00
CA SER A 19 4.71 6.48 -10.87
C SER A 19 5.16 5.99 -9.48
N VAL A 20 5.18 6.91 -8.51
CA VAL A 20 5.51 6.62 -7.10
C VAL A 20 4.31 6.11 -6.30
N ASN A 21 3.09 6.48 -6.68
CA ASN A 21 1.88 6.20 -5.94
C ASN A 21 1.39 4.75 -6.12
N TYR A 22 0.52 4.33 -5.20
CA TYR A 22 -0.31 3.14 -5.35
C TYR A 22 -1.70 3.61 -5.76
N ILE A 23 -2.26 3.03 -6.82
CA ILE A 23 -3.62 3.34 -7.27
C ILE A 23 -4.53 2.13 -7.15
N CYS A 24 -5.81 2.37 -6.90
CA CYS A 24 -6.81 1.31 -6.86
C CYS A 24 -7.51 1.21 -8.21
N LEU A 25 -7.20 0.16 -8.96
CA LEU A 25 -7.74 -0.10 -10.30
C LEU A 25 -9.06 -0.87 -10.19
N PRO A 26 -10.12 -0.49 -10.94
CA PRO A 26 -11.39 -1.20 -10.92
C PRO A 26 -11.24 -2.61 -11.50
N ASN A 27 -12.07 -3.54 -11.03
CA ASN A 27 -12.16 -4.89 -11.60
C ASN A 27 -12.85 -4.89 -12.98
N ASP A 28 -13.51 -3.80 -13.35
CA ASP A 28 -14.25 -3.57 -14.60
C ASP A 28 -13.71 -2.35 -15.36
N PRO A 29 -12.42 -2.35 -15.79
CA PRO A 29 -11.84 -1.21 -16.49
C PRO A 29 -12.45 -1.02 -17.88
N GLU A 30 -12.65 0.23 -18.28
CA GLU A 30 -12.95 0.58 -19.67
C GLU A 30 -11.67 0.53 -20.52
N ALA A 31 -11.75 -0.05 -21.72
CA ALA A 31 -10.60 -0.18 -22.61
C ALA A 31 -10.37 1.11 -23.42
N GLY A 32 -9.12 1.60 -23.39
CA GLY A 32 -8.65 2.61 -24.33
C GLY A 32 -8.28 2.03 -25.69
N ASN A 33 -7.86 2.90 -26.61
CA ASN A 33 -7.31 2.46 -27.89
C ASN A 33 -5.90 1.87 -27.70
N PRO A 34 -5.54 0.80 -28.42
CA PRO A 34 -4.18 0.26 -28.37
C PRO A 34 -3.18 1.31 -28.89
N LEU A 35 -2.05 1.42 -28.19
CA LEU A 35 -0.95 2.27 -28.62
C LEU A 35 -0.25 1.65 -29.83
N LYS A 36 0.20 2.49 -30.76
CA LYS A 36 1.07 2.05 -31.87
C LYS A 36 2.44 1.66 -31.31
N SER A 37 3.08 0.66 -31.89
CA SER A 37 4.39 0.13 -31.45
C SER A 37 5.47 1.21 -31.44
N HIS A 38 5.69 1.80 -30.28
CA HIS A 38 6.83 2.66 -29.95
C HIS A 38 7.28 2.34 -28.51
N ASN A 39 8.54 2.54 -28.17
CA ASN A 39 9.10 2.11 -26.87
C ASN A 39 9.18 3.24 -25.84
N ASN A 40 8.34 4.27 -25.95
CA ASN A 40 8.41 5.49 -25.15
C ASN A 40 7.16 5.67 -24.28
N TYR A 41 6.90 4.71 -23.39
CA TYR A 41 5.73 4.69 -22.52
C TYR A 41 6.10 4.42 -21.06
N ALA A 42 5.29 4.96 -20.14
CA ALA A 42 5.23 4.50 -18.77
C ALA A 42 4.33 3.25 -18.69
N TYR A 43 4.61 2.37 -17.74
CA TYR A 43 3.86 1.14 -17.56
C TYR A 43 3.03 1.17 -16.28
N LEU A 44 1.90 0.46 -16.33
CA LEU A 44 1.04 0.21 -15.17
C LEU A 44 1.08 -1.28 -14.87
N TYR A 45 1.65 -1.63 -13.72
CA TYR A 45 1.75 -2.99 -13.20
C TYR A 45 0.78 -3.20 -12.04
N GLY A 46 0.51 -4.46 -11.69
CA GLY A 46 -0.20 -4.84 -10.47
C GLY A 46 0.61 -4.55 -9.20
N GLY A 47 -0.04 -4.64 -8.04
CA GLY A 47 0.61 -4.55 -6.74
C GLY A 47 0.79 -5.90 -6.09
N GLU A 48 1.91 -6.11 -5.40
CA GLU A 48 2.26 -7.41 -4.82
C GLU A 48 2.81 -7.28 -3.39
N TYR A 49 2.42 -8.20 -2.50
CA TYR A 49 2.93 -8.27 -1.14
C TYR A 49 4.30 -8.96 -1.07
N GLU A 50 5.27 -8.24 -0.51
CA GLU A 50 6.62 -8.75 -0.22
C GLU A 50 6.77 -9.06 1.27
N ILE A 51 5.89 -9.93 1.75
CA ILE A 51 5.72 -10.25 3.17
C ILE A 51 5.95 -11.75 3.39
N PHE A 52 7.17 -12.07 3.79
CA PHE A 52 7.66 -13.40 4.10
C PHE A 52 7.72 -13.63 5.62
N PRO A 53 7.94 -14.89 6.09
CA PRO A 53 8.02 -15.19 7.52
C PRO A 53 9.04 -14.34 8.30
N TYR A 54 10.12 -13.87 7.66
CA TYR A 54 11.18 -13.09 8.32
C TYR A 54 10.88 -11.59 8.45
N ASN A 55 9.89 -11.07 7.72
CA ASN A 55 9.45 -9.68 7.80
C ASN A 55 7.93 -9.57 8.01
N GLN A 56 7.28 -10.61 8.55
CA GLN A 56 5.84 -10.65 8.81
C GLN A 56 5.47 -9.73 10.00
N PRO A 57 4.75 -8.63 9.77
CA PRO A 57 4.32 -7.76 10.86
C PRO A 57 3.09 -8.35 11.56
N GLN A 58 2.95 -8.05 12.86
CA GLN A 58 1.81 -8.51 13.64
C GLN A 58 0.50 -7.91 13.13
N GLY A 59 -0.49 -8.76 12.86
CA GLY A 59 -1.83 -8.34 12.44
C GLY A 59 -2.04 -8.28 10.93
N ILE A 60 -1.03 -8.63 10.13
CA ILE A 60 -1.19 -8.94 8.71
C ILE A 60 -1.38 -10.45 8.57
N ARG A 61 -2.23 -10.88 7.63
CA ARG A 61 -2.48 -12.30 7.35
C ARG A 61 -1.16 -13.01 6.97
N ALA A 62 -0.90 -14.16 7.57
CA ALA A 62 0.25 -14.99 7.19
C ALA A 62 0.01 -15.69 5.84
N GLY A 63 1.10 -15.98 5.12
CA GLY A 63 1.04 -16.71 3.85
C GLY A 63 0.53 -15.88 2.67
N ILE A 64 0.60 -14.55 2.75
CA ILE A 64 0.27 -13.63 1.65
C ILE A 64 1.50 -13.21 0.84
N ALA A 65 2.66 -13.83 1.09
CA ALA A 65 3.86 -13.60 0.30
C ALA A 65 3.54 -13.74 -1.19
N GLN A 66 4.00 -12.80 -2.00
CA GLN A 66 3.85 -12.76 -3.44
C GLN A 66 2.40 -12.73 -3.94
N HIS A 67 1.46 -12.39 -3.05
CA HIS A 67 0.07 -12.26 -3.47
C HIS A 67 -0.22 -10.86 -4.01
N ASP A 68 -1.03 -10.82 -5.06
CA ASP A 68 -1.56 -9.59 -5.62
C ASP A 68 -2.45 -8.87 -4.60
N VAL A 69 -2.27 -7.56 -4.50
CA VAL A 69 -2.86 -6.72 -3.46
C VAL A 69 -4.24 -6.25 -3.88
N ALA A 70 -5.26 -6.64 -3.12
CA ALA A 70 -6.61 -6.13 -3.28
C ALA A 70 -6.73 -4.69 -2.75
N CYS A 71 -7.66 -3.92 -3.32
CA CYS A 71 -7.96 -2.57 -2.86
C CYS A 71 -9.44 -2.24 -2.96
N ALA A 72 -9.84 -1.16 -2.29
CA ALA A 72 -11.16 -0.59 -2.42
C ALA A 72 -11.12 0.93 -2.38
N ALA A 73 -11.92 1.57 -3.23
CA ALA A 73 -12.26 2.99 -3.10
C ALA A 73 -13.57 3.11 -2.33
N CYS A 74 -13.59 3.98 -1.31
CA CYS A 74 -14.70 4.09 -0.37
C CYS A 74 -15.25 5.51 -0.30
N LEU A 75 -16.57 5.65 -0.31
CA LEU A 75 -17.25 6.89 0.05
C LEU A 75 -17.53 6.92 1.55
N ALA A 76 -16.94 7.90 2.23
CA ALA A 76 -17.20 8.20 3.64
C ALA A 76 -18.36 9.20 3.76
N LYS A 77 -19.60 8.70 3.78
CA LYS A 77 -20.81 9.54 3.82
C LYS A 77 -20.82 10.47 5.03
N GLY A 78 -21.10 11.76 4.80
CA GLY A 78 -21.15 12.78 5.84
C GLY A 78 -19.78 13.17 6.41
N LYS A 79 -18.68 12.70 5.80
CA LYS A 79 -17.32 13.09 6.13
C LYS A 79 -16.78 14.03 5.06
N THR A 80 -16.05 15.06 5.46
CA THR A 80 -15.49 16.10 4.59
C THR A 80 -13.99 16.01 4.44
N SER A 81 -13.32 15.20 5.26
CA SER A 81 -11.85 15.05 5.20
C SER A 81 -11.41 13.65 5.62
N SER A 82 -10.25 13.25 5.11
CA SER A 82 -9.54 12.02 5.49
C SER A 82 -8.07 12.32 5.74
N ILE A 83 -7.46 11.61 6.70
CA ILE A 83 -6.03 11.70 7.00
C ILE A 83 -5.47 10.34 7.41
N MET A 84 -4.29 10.00 6.89
CA MET A 84 -3.47 8.89 7.39
C MET A 84 -2.52 9.41 8.47
N ILE A 85 -2.46 8.72 9.61
CA ILE A 85 -1.54 9.04 10.72
C ILE A 85 -0.61 7.84 10.96
N PRO A 86 0.64 7.88 10.44
CA PRO A 86 1.66 6.89 10.77
C PRO A 86 2.02 6.90 12.27
N GLY A 87 2.43 5.74 12.79
CA GLY A 87 2.81 5.55 14.18
C GLY A 87 1.65 5.42 15.17
N ARG A 88 0.39 5.43 14.71
CA ARG A 88 -0.79 5.29 15.59
C ARG A 88 -1.76 4.24 15.07
N LYS A 89 -2.51 3.64 15.99
CA LYS A 89 -3.70 2.81 15.71
C LYS A 89 -5.02 3.51 16.08
N THR A 90 -4.94 4.75 16.59
CA THR A 90 -6.09 5.54 17.04
C THR A 90 -6.05 6.95 16.49
N CYS A 91 -7.22 7.46 16.13
CA CYS A 91 -7.37 8.83 15.68
C CYS A 91 -7.20 9.83 16.83
N TYR A 92 -6.92 11.09 16.50
CA TYR A 92 -6.99 12.18 17.47
C TYR A 92 -8.45 12.49 17.84
N LYS A 93 -8.63 13.18 18.97
CA LYS A 93 -9.97 13.59 19.43
C LYS A 93 -10.70 14.37 18.33
N GLY A 94 -11.97 14.04 18.11
CA GLY A 94 -12.81 14.66 17.08
C GLY A 94 -12.71 14.05 15.69
N TRP A 95 -11.87 13.02 15.51
CA TRP A 95 -11.81 12.23 14.27
C TRP A 95 -12.39 10.84 14.49
N THR A 96 -13.01 10.28 13.46
CA THR A 96 -13.55 8.92 13.44
C THR A 96 -12.56 7.98 12.75
N LYS A 97 -12.28 6.82 13.36
CA LYS A 97 -11.44 5.79 12.73
C LYS A 97 -12.17 5.20 11.52
N ALA A 98 -11.55 5.26 10.34
CA ALA A 98 -11.99 4.49 9.18
C ALA A 98 -11.44 3.07 9.27
N TYR A 99 -10.11 2.93 9.37
CA TYR A 99 -9.45 1.65 9.60
C TYR A 99 -8.07 1.85 10.24
N GLU A 100 -7.46 0.77 10.74
CA GLU A 100 -6.08 0.74 11.22
C GLU A 100 -5.28 -0.34 10.51
N GLY A 101 -3.97 -0.15 10.42
CA GLY A 101 -3.13 -0.90 9.51
C GLY A 101 -1.67 -0.96 9.92
N ILE A 102 -0.86 -1.51 9.01
CA ILE A 102 0.59 -1.42 9.01
C ILE A 102 1.02 -0.51 7.86
N LEU A 103 2.00 0.35 8.12
CA LEU A 103 2.59 1.21 7.12
C LEU A 103 3.49 0.38 6.21
N MET A 104 3.27 0.49 4.90
CA MET A 104 4.03 -0.21 3.88
C MET A 104 4.57 0.76 2.83
N ALA A 105 5.65 0.35 2.18
CA ALA A 105 6.34 1.08 1.11
C ALA A 105 7.08 0.09 0.20
N GLY A 106 7.75 0.56 -0.84
CA GLY A 106 8.72 -0.22 -1.61
C GLY A 106 9.99 -0.51 -0.82
N PHE A 107 10.80 -1.45 -1.31
CA PHE A 107 12.07 -1.78 -0.68
C PHE A 107 13.09 -0.66 -0.88
N LYS A 108 13.83 -0.34 0.20
CA LYS A 108 14.81 0.76 0.23
C LYS A 108 15.92 0.70 -0.82
N ASN A 109 16.19 -0.46 -1.43
CA ASN A 109 17.25 -0.63 -2.44
C ASN A 109 16.68 -0.67 -3.87
N HIS A 110 15.37 -0.55 -4.05
CA HIS A 110 14.74 -0.49 -5.37
C HIS A 110 14.94 0.88 -6.01
N ALA A 111 15.07 0.90 -7.34
CA ALA A 111 15.28 2.13 -8.09
C ALA A 111 14.00 2.97 -8.18
N ALA A 112 12.83 2.33 -8.25
CA ALA A 112 11.55 3.01 -8.19
C ALA A 112 11.23 3.43 -6.75
N ALA A 113 10.86 4.69 -6.59
CA ALA A 113 10.36 5.20 -5.32
C ALA A 113 8.90 4.76 -5.08
N SER A 114 8.47 4.88 -3.84
CA SER A 114 7.09 4.63 -3.44
C SER A 114 6.61 5.64 -2.42
N GLU A 115 5.31 5.89 -2.40
CA GLU A 115 4.68 6.53 -1.25
C GLU A 115 4.62 5.58 -0.04
N TYR A 116 4.24 6.13 1.12
CA TYR A 116 3.81 5.33 2.26
C TYR A 116 2.31 5.05 2.15
N ALA A 117 1.93 3.78 2.24
CA ALA A 117 0.54 3.34 2.26
C ALA A 117 0.19 2.74 3.63
N CYS A 118 -1.00 3.07 4.14
CA CYS A 118 -1.55 2.36 5.29
C CYS A 118 -2.36 1.16 4.82
N VAL A 119 -1.80 -0.04 4.96
CA VAL A 119 -2.45 -1.29 4.56
C VAL A 119 -3.26 -1.82 5.74
N ASP A 120 -4.57 -2.02 5.51
CA ASP A 120 -5.50 -2.52 6.52
C ASP A 120 -5.02 -3.86 7.10
N LYS A 121 -5.19 -4.05 8.41
CA LYS A 121 -4.91 -5.34 9.07
C LYS A 121 -5.82 -6.45 8.57
N ALA A 122 -7.02 -6.12 8.11
CA ALA A 122 -7.87 -7.05 7.37
C ALA A 122 -7.33 -7.23 5.94
N THR A 123 -6.09 -7.71 5.80
CA THR A 123 -5.42 -7.84 4.50
C THR A 123 -6.12 -8.86 3.63
N GLU A 124 -6.47 -8.41 2.43
CA GLU A 124 -7.07 -9.21 1.36
C GLU A 124 -6.06 -9.41 0.24
N ALA A 125 -6.10 -10.59 -0.37
CA ALA A 125 -5.28 -10.99 -1.50
C ALA A 125 -6.18 -11.43 -2.64
N ILE A 126 -5.78 -11.17 -3.87
CA ILE A 126 -6.54 -11.58 -5.06
C ILE A 126 -6.34 -13.07 -5.32
N ALA A 127 -7.43 -13.79 -5.58
CA ALA A 127 -7.37 -15.21 -5.89
C ALA A 127 -6.62 -15.47 -7.20
N GLY A 128 -5.64 -16.37 -7.18
CA GLY A 128 -4.85 -16.75 -8.36
C GLY A 128 -3.68 -15.81 -8.69
N GLY A 129 -3.54 -14.70 -7.99
CA GLY A 129 -2.38 -13.81 -8.06
C GLY A 129 -1.41 -14.13 -6.94
N SER A 130 -0.62 -15.20 -7.07
CA SER A 130 0.35 -15.65 -6.04
C SER A 130 1.73 -15.93 -6.65
N LYS A 131 2.09 -15.17 -7.67
CA LYS A 131 3.34 -15.31 -8.43
C LYS A 131 4.23 -14.12 -8.13
N ASP A 132 5.53 -14.40 -8.10
CA ASP A 132 6.58 -13.38 -8.08
C ASP A 132 6.63 -12.66 -9.42
N GLU A 133 5.94 -11.53 -9.53
CA GLU A 133 5.90 -10.71 -10.75
C GLU A 133 6.78 -9.45 -10.59
N ASN A 134 7.31 -9.20 -9.39
CA ASN A 134 8.22 -8.10 -9.09
C ASN A 134 7.66 -6.72 -9.54
N ALA A 135 6.36 -6.53 -9.32
CA ALA A 135 5.58 -5.42 -9.83
C ALA A 135 5.66 -4.17 -8.92
N LYS A 136 4.52 -3.58 -8.52
CA LYS A 136 4.46 -2.52 -7.50
C LYS A 136 4.45 -3.15 -6.10
N LEU A 137 5.61 -3.18 -5.46
CA LEU A 137 5.83 -4.00 -4.28
C LEU A 137 5.46 -3.33 -2.95
N PHE A 138 4.92 -4.11 -2.01
CA PHE A 138 4.59 -3.71 -0.64
C PHE A 138 5.47 -4.43 0.38
N TYR A 139 6.39 -3.69 0.99
CA TYR A 139 7.22 -4.09 2.12
C TYR A 139 6.75 -3.39 3.40
N PRO A 140 6.74 -4.09 4.56
CA PRO A 140 6.52 -3.48 5.85
C PRO A 140 7.59 -2.44 6.18
N VAL A 141 7.17 -1.29 6.70
CA VAL A 141 8.08 -0.22 7.11
C VAL A 141 8.47 -0.44 8.56
N LYS A 142 9.78 -0.44 8.82
CA LYS A 142 10.35 -0.40 10.16
C LYS A 142 11.05 0.91 10.46
N THR A 143 11.03 1.31 11.73
CA THR A 143 11.70 2.49 12.25
C THR A 143 13.22 2.34 12.27
N VAL A 144 13.93 3.44 12.01
CA VAL A 144 15.39 3.57 12.18
C VAL A 144 15.66 4.79 13.05
N CYS A 145 16.24 4.58 14.22
CA CYS A 145 16.56 5.65 15.17
C CYS A 145 17.74 6.50 14.70
N GLY A 146 17.79 7.75 15.17
CA GLY A 146 18.81 8.73 14.81
C GLY A 146 18.16 10.11 14.73
N SER A 147 17.93 10.60 13.51
CA SER A 147 17.05 11.76 13.30
C SER A 147 15.62 11.50 13.78
N LEU A 148 15.14 10.25 13.64
CA LEU A 148 13.94 9.79 14.33
C LEU A 148 14.25 9.60 15.81
N LYS A 149 13.55 10.36 16.66
CA LYS A 149 13.75 10.33 18.11
C LYS A 149 13.24 9.02 18.70
N CYS A 150 14.14 8.32 19.38
CA CYS A 150 13.85 7.11 20.14
C CYS A 150 14.33 7.34 21.57
N PRO A 151 13.44 7.43 22.58
CA PRO A 151 11.97 7.38 22.54
C PRO A 151 11.29 8.62 21.89
N PRO A 152 9.98 8.55 21.52
CA PRO A 152 9.02 7.49 21.82
C PRO A 152 8.99 6.34 20.80
N TYR A 153 9.64 6.49 19.65
CA TYR A 153 9.82 5.38 18.71
C TYR A 153 10.83 4.37 19.27
N LYS A 154 10.78 3.15 18.74
CA LYS A 154 11.72 2.07 19.06
C LYS A 154 12.49 1.73 17.80
N GLN A 155 13.74 1.29 17.93
CA GLN A 155 14.54 0.81 16.81
C GLN A 155 13.92 -0.46 16.21
N ASP A 156 14.03 -0.66 14.89
CA ASP A 156 13.66 -1.90 14.19
C ASP A 156 12.25 -2.41 14.53
N THR A 157 11.27 -1.50 14.59
CA THR A 157 9.88 -1.82 14.93
C THR A 157 8.96 -1.46 13.76
N ASP A 158 8.04 -2.37 13.41
CA ASP A 158 7.04 -2.10 12.38
C ASP A 158 6.19 -0.87 12.72
N VAL A 159 5.92 -0.05 11.70
CA VAL A 159 5.20 1.21 11.87
C VAL A 159 3.70 0.95 11.68
N LEU A 160 2.93 1.13 12.75
CA LEU A 160 1.46 1.11 12.66
C LEU A 160 0.94 2.33 11.90
N CYS A 161 -0.30 2.27 11.42
CA CYS A 161 -0.97 3.43 10.86
C CYS A 161 -2.48 3.38 11.10
N VAL A 162 -3.13 4.53 11.00
CA VAL A 162 -4.58 4.66 11.09
C VAL A 162 -5.06 5.67 10.05
N VAL A 163 -6.14 5.35 9.36
CA VAL A 163 -6.85 6.30 8.51
C VAL A 163 -8.08 6.80 9.25
N CYS A 164 -8.22 8.12 9.30
CA CYS A 164 -9.20 8.83 10.09
C CYS A 164 -10.02 9.74 9.19
N THR A 165 -11.31 9.85 9.45
CA THR A 165 -12.24 10.73 8.73
C THR A 165 -12.91 11.73 9.67
N LYS A 166 -13.29 12.90 9.14
CA LYS A 166 -13.99 13.93 9.88
C LYS A 166 -15.33 14.23 9.23
#